data_AF-A0A6I1QU00-F1
#
_entry.id   AF-A0A6I1QU00-F1
#
_cell.length_a   1.000
_cell.length_b   1.000
_cell.length_c   1.000
_cell.angle_alpha   90.00
_cell.angle_beta   90.00
_cell.angle_gamma   90.00
#
_symmetry.space_group_name_H-M   'P 1'
#
loop_
_entity.id
_entity.type
_entity.pdbx_description
1 polymer ?
#
loop_
_entity_poly.entity_id
_entity_poly.type
_entity_poly.pdbx_seq_one_letter_code
_entity_poly.pdbx_strand_id
1 'polypeptide(L)'
;MPTALLPNYLAVPEANLHLVPDNVSDEQAVFTEPLAAAFEILTQIQVNPGDEILVLGDGKLGNLCAQVLRLTGAKVTALGKHEASSSS
;
A
#
# COMPACT_ATOMS: atom_id res chain seq x y z
N MET A 1 13.58 8.89 -29.20
CA MET A 1 13.56 8.52 -27.77
C MET A 1 12.69 7.29 -27.64
N PRO A 2 13.19 6.10 -27.28
CA PRO A 2 12.32 4.94 -27.09
C PRO A 2 11.51 5.15 -25.81
N THR A 3 10.18 5.10 -25.94
CA THR A 3 9.24 5.07 -24.82
C THR A 3 9.51 3.78 -24.05
N ALA A 4 9.83 3.86 -22.76
CA ALA A 4 10.07 2.69 -21.93
C ALA A 4 8.78 1.85 -21.84
N LEU A 5 8.71 0.78 -22.63
CA LEU A 5 7.65 -0.23 -22.53
C LEU A 5 8.15 -1.35 -21.62
N LEU A 6 7.25 -1.89 -20.80
CA LEU A 6 7.53 -3.09 -20.03
C LEU A 6 7.82 -4.26 -21.00
N PRO A 7 8.84 -5.09 -20.73
CA PRO A 7 9.15 -6.22 -21.58
C PRO A 7 8.02 -7.25 -21.52
N ASN A 8 7.77 -7.97 -22.62
CA ASN A 8 6.76 -9.05 -22.68
C ASN A 8 7.12 -10.25 -21.80
N TYR A 9 8.38 -10.37 -21.38
CA TYR A 9 8.88 -11.44 -20.54
C TYR A 9 9.87 -10.88 -19.53
N LEU A 10 9.79 -11.37 -18.29
CA LEU A 10 10.68 -11.02 -17.19
C LEU A 10 11.13 -12.32 -16.50
N ALA A 11 12.44 -12.48 -16.32
CA ALA A 11 12.99 -13.56 -15.51
C ALA A 11 12.99 -13.13 -14.04
N VAL A 12 12.34 -13.91 -13.18
CA VAL A 12 12.32 -13.71 -11.72
C VAL A 12 12.66 -15.01 -11.00
N PRO A 13 13.25 -14.96 -9.79
CA PRO A 13 13.39 -16.14 -8.96
C PRO A 13 12.03 -16.79 -8.70
N GLU A 14 11.95 -18.11 -8.79
CA GLU A 14 10.71 -18.85 -8.51
C GLU A 14 10.16 -18.53 -7.11
N ALA A 15 11.05 -18.31 -6.13
CA ALA A 15 10.68 -17.92 -4.77
C ALA A 15 9.90 -16.59 -4.67
N ASN A 16 9.95 -15.73 -5.69
CA ASN A 16 9.21 -14.48 -5.74
C ASN A 16 7.83 -14.62 -6.42
N LEU A 17 7.51 -15.82 -6.95
CA LEU A 17 6.21 -16.08 -7.58
C LEU A 17 5.20 -16.51 -6.51
N HIS A 18 4.17 -15.69 -6.34
CA HIS A 18 3.02 -16.00 -5.48
C HIS A 18 1.80 -16.26 -6.36
N LEU A 19 1.18 -17.43 -6.20
CA LEU A 19 -0.06 -17.76 -6.90
C LEU A 19 -1.19 -16.87 -6.40
N VAL A 20 -1.89 -16.22 -7.34
CA VAL A 20 -3.10 -15.46 -7.06
C VAL A 20 -4.26 -16.45 -6.86
N PRO A 21 -4.99 -16.39 -5.73
CA PRO A 21 -6.17 -17.24 -5.53
C PRO A 21 -7.27 -16.97 -6.56
N ASP A 22 -8.01 -18.00 -6.97
CA ASP A 22 -9.05 -17.92 -8.01
C ASP A 22 -10.17 -16.91 -7.69
N ASN A 23 -10.37 -16.56 -6.42
CA ASN A 23 -11.38 -15.61 -5.97
C ASN A 23 -10.89 -14.16 -5.94
N VAL A 24 -9.65 -13.89 -6.36
CA VAL A 24 -9.05 -12.55 -6.47
C VAL A 24 -8.95 -12.19 -7.94
N SER A 25 -9.56 -11.09 -8.36
CA SER A 25 -9.49 -10.65 -9.76
C SER A 25 -8.12 -10.09 -10.13
N ASP A 26 -7.77 -10.06 -11.42
CA ASP A 26 -6.52 -9.46 -11.90
C ASP A 26 -6.38 -7.99 -11.44
N GLU A 27 -7.49 -7.24 -11.47
CA GLU A 27 -7.53 -5.85 -11.00
C GLU A 27 -7.13 -5.74 -9.53
N GLN A 28 -7.57 -6.67 -8.68
CA GLN A 28 -7.19 -6.71 -7.27
C GLN A 28 -5.76 -7.21 -7.09
N ALA A 29 -5.35 -8.22 -7.86
CA ALA A 29 -4.01 -8.81 -7.78
C ALA A 29 -2.92 -7.79 -8.10
N VAL A 30 -3.17 -6.86 -9.04
CA VAL A 30 -2.24 -5.75 -9.36
C VAL A 30 -1.97 -4.83 -8.15
N PHE A 31 -2.87 -4.75 -7.17
CA PHE A 31 -2.63 -3.99 -5.94
C PHE A 31 -1.72 -4.69 -4.93
N THR A 32 -1.33 -5.94 -5.17
CA THR A 32 -0.49 -6.71 -4.24
C THR A 32 0.84 -6.01 -3.96
N GLU A 33 1.52 -5.53 -5.01
CA GLU A 33 2.81 -4.83 -4.87
C GLU A 33 2.68 -3.50 -4.10
N PRO A 34 1.79 -2.56 -4.47
CA PRO A 34 1.70 -1.30 -3.74
C PRO A 34 1.20 -1.50 -2.30
N LEU A 35 0.38 -2.53 -2.05
CA LEU A 35 -0.05 -2.89 -0.70
C LEU A 35 1.09 -3.52 0.10
N ALA A 36 1.91 -4.39 -0.49
CA ALA A 36 3.11 -4.94 0.15
C ALA A 36 4.08 -3.83 0.56
N ALA A 37 4.30 -2.84 -0.32
CA ALA A 37 5.10 -1.65 0.01
C ALA A 37 4.51 -0.85 1.19
N ALA A 38 3.18 -0.79 1.32
CA ALA A 38 2.54 -0.15 2.46
C ALA A 38 2.68 -0.98 3.76
N PHE A 39 2.62 -2.31 3.68
CA PHE A 39 2.81 -3.22 4.83
C PHE A 39 4.22 -3.16 5.41
N GLU A 40 5.22 -2.83 4.61
CA GLU A 40 6.60 -2.66 5.07
C GLU A 40 6.71 -1.65 6.22
N ILE A 41 5.81 -0.67 6.35
CA ILE A 41 5.86 0.27 7.47
C ILE A 41 5.79 -0.44 8.83
N LEU A 42 5.08 -1.56 8.93
CA LEU A 42 4.93 -2.31 10.18
C LEU A 42 6.20 -3.10 10.57
N THR A 43 7.15 -3.27 9.64
CA THR A 43 8.45 -3.89 9.93
C THR A 43 9.46 -2.85 10.41
N GLN A 44 9.25 -1.59 10.05
CA GLN A 44 10.16 -0.48 10.34
C GLN A 44 9.86 0.20 11.68
N ILE A 45 8.62 0.16 12.15
CA ILE A 45 8.17 0.79 13.40
C ILE A 45 7.29 -0.14 14.23
N GLN A 46 7.43 -0.04 15.55
CA GLN A 46 6.47 -0.65 16.48
C GLN A 46 5.22 0.23 16.55
N VAL A 47 4.05 -0.36 16.36
CA VAL A 47 2.76 0.32 16.50
C VAL A 47 1.89 -0.47 17.46
N ASN A 48 1.33 0.22 18.46
CA ASN A 48 0.44 -0.36 19.44
C ASN A 48 -1.01 0.13 19.24
N PRO A 49 -2.01 -0.67 19.64
CA PRO A 49 -3.39 -0.21 19.68
C PRO A 49 -3.52 1.06 20.52
N GLY A 50 -4.23 2.06 19.99
CA GLY A 50 -4.45 3.34 20.66
C GLY A 50 -3.39 4.41 20.37
N ASP A 51 -2.26 4.08 19.74
CA ASP A 51 -1.27 5.07 19.30
C ASP A 51 -1.92 6.11 18.36
N GLU A 52 -1.54 7.38 18.49
CA GLU A 52 -1.99 8.45 17.61
C GLU A 52 -0.95 8.71 16.53
N ILE A 53 -1.33 8.48 15.26
CA ILE A 53 -0.41 8.54 14.12
C ILE A 53 -0.92 9.54 13.09
N LEU A 54 -0.04 10.44 12.68
CA LEU A 54 -0.26 11.38 11.58
C LEU A 54 0.51 10.92 10.33
N VAL A 55 -0.22 10.59 9.27
CA VAL A 55 0.36 10.32 7.95
C VAL A 55 0.39 11.63 7.16
N LEU A 56 1.60 12.09 6.80
CA LEU A 56 1.79 13.27 5.98
C LEU A 56 1.79 12.89 4.50
N GLY A 57 0.79 13.35 3.76
CA GLY A 57 0.58 13.06 2.34
C GLY A 57 -0.66 12.19 2.09
N ASP A 58 -1.53 12.66 1.23
CA ASP A 58 -2.79 12.03 0.78
C ASP A 58 -2.68 11.34 -0.59
N GLY A 59 -1.45 11.09 -1.03
CA GLY A 59 -1.17 10.30 -2.22
C GLY A 59 -1.57 8.83 -2.05
N LYS A 60 -1.61 8.08 -3.16
CA LYS A 60 -2.00 6.67 -3.18
C LYS A 60 -1.30 5.82 -2.11
N LEU A 61 0.03 5.92 -2.01
CA LEU A 61 0.80 5.17 -1.01
C LEU A 61 0.50 5.65 0.43
N GLY A 62 0.36 6.96 0.65
CA GLY A 62 -0.01 7.51 1.97
C GLY A 62 -1.35 6.97 2.46
N ASN A 63 -2.34 6.87 1.58
CA ASN A 63 -3.64 6.29 1.91
C ASN A 63 -3.58 4.78 2.17
N LEU A 64 -2.73 4.04 1.45
CA LEU A 64 -2.49 2.62 1.74
C LEU A 64 -1.80 2.42 3.08
N CYS A 65 -0.75 3.19 3.38
CA CYS A 65 -0.10 3.16 4.69
C CYS A 65 -1.07 3.51 5.81
N ALA A 66 -1.93 4.52 5.63
CA ALA A 66 -2.94 4.88 6.61
C ALA A 66 -3.94 3.73 6.87
N GLN A 67 -4.36 3.01 5.83
CA GLN A 67 -5.22 1.83 5.96
C GLN A 67 -4.52 0.69 6.70
N VAL A 68 -3.27 0.38 6.33
CA VAL A 68 -2.46 -0.65 7.00
C VAL A 68 -2.28 -0.32 8.49
N LEU A 69 -1.94 0.92 8.82
CA LEU A 69 -1.77 1.37 10.20
C LEU A 69 -3.07 1.30 11.00
N ARG A 70 -4.24 1.50 10.38
CA ARG A 70 -5.53 1.33 11.07
C ARG A 70 -5.78 -0.11 11.50
N LEU A 71 -5.25 -1.11 10.77
CA LEU A 71 -5.40 -2.52 11.12
C LEU A 71 -4.71 -2.90 12.45
N THR A 72 -3.76 -2.08 12.92
CA THR A 72 -3.09 -2.30 14.21
C THR A 72 -3.91 -1.82 15.42
N GLY A 73 -5.03 -1.13 15.19
CA GLY A 73 -5.81 -0.48 16.24
C GLY A 73 -5.32 0.93 16.62
N ALA A 74 -4.35 1.48 15.89
CA ALA A 74 -3.94 2.87 16.04
C ALA A 74 -5.02 3.85 15.55
N LYS A 75 -5.03 5.06 16.12
CA LYS A 75 -5.84 6.19 15.66
C LYS A 75 -5.06 6.95 14.60
N VAL A 76 -5.44 6.76 13.35
CA VAL A 76 -4.69 7.29 12.19
C VAL A 76 -5.42 8.47 11.56
N THR A 77 -4.72 9.61 11.49
CA THR A 77 -5.11 10.82 10.75
C THR A 77 -4.19 10.98 9.54
N ALA A 78 -4.76 11.24 8.36
CA ALA A 78 -3.98 11.58 7.17
C ALA A 78 -4.12 13.08 6.88
N LEU A 79 -3.00 13.76 6.64
CA LEU A 79 -2.98 15.17 6.25
C LEU A 79 -2.51 15.30 4.80
N GLY A 80 -3.43 15.75 3.95
CA GLY A 80 -3.21 16.01 2.53
C GLY A 80 -2.99 17.48 2.20
N LYS A 81 -2.47 17.74 1.00
CA LYS A 81 -2.44 19.10 0.42
C LYS A 81 -3.62 19.34 -0.53
N HIS A 82 -4.37 18.31 -0.92
CA HIS A 82 -5.64 18.53 -1.63
C HIS A 82 -6.69 19.07 -0.65
N GLU A 83 -7.47 20.05 -1.12
CA GLU A 83 -8.64 20.49 -0.37
C GLU A 83 -9.54 19.29 -0.10
N ALA A 84 -9.88 19.14 1.18
CA ALA A 84 -10.55 17.96 1.71
C ALA A 84 -11.85 17.65 0.97
N SER A 85 -11.98 16.42 0.47
CA SER A 85 -13.26 15.74 0.58
C SER A 85 -13.22 14.95 1.89
N SER A 86 -13.72 15.59 2.95
CA SER A 86 -13.94 14.98 4.25
C SER A 86 -14.75 13.69 4.09
N SER A 87 -14.13 12.54 4.37
CA SER A 87 -14.86 11.30 4.57
C SER A 87 -14.55 10.82 5.99
N SER A 88 -15.56 10.92 6.84
CA SER A 88 -15.58 10.51 8.24
C SER A 88 -15.36 9.02 8.41
#